data_AF-A0A3D5DCA5-F1
#
_entry.id   AF-A0A3D5DCA5-F1
#
_cell.length_a   1.000
_cell.length_b   1.000
_cell.length_c   1.000
_cell.angle_alpha   90.00
_cell.angle_beta   90.00
_cell.angle_gamma   90.00
#
_symmetry.space_group_name_H-M   'P 1'
#
loop_
_entity.id
_entity.type
_entity.pdbx_description
1 polymer ?
#
loop_
_entity_poly.entity_id
_entity_poly.type
_entity_poly.pdbx_seq_one_letter_code
_entity_poly.pdbx_strand_id
1 'polypeptide(L)'
;MSYGFVCCRDTEKEAQAAYQRVVDAGDWEATHNIMRLLGIESGSFDEQIRNFGERFIAGWGGYPLVGTPEQIVDKMQALNDSGVEGLILTWLDYHEELEYFGDRVLPLLNQAGLRESLI
;
A
#
# COMPACT_ATOMS: atom_id res chain seq x y z
N MET A 1 -11.64 -4.37 -9.68
CA MET A 1 -10.95 -4.93 -8.49
C MET A 1 -9.46 -4.71 -8.64
N SER A 2 -8.80 -4.20 -7.59
CA SER A 2 -7.36 -3.93 -7.57
C SER A 2 -6.74 -4.51 -6.27
N TYR A 3 -5.45 -4.28 -6.07
CA TYR A 3 -4.67 -4.79 -4.96
C TYR A 3 -3.76 -3.71 -4.38
N GLY A 4 -3.68 -3.62 -3.05
CA GLY A 4 -2.87 -2.63 -2.34
C GLY A 4 -2.25 -3.20 -1.08
N PHE A 5 -1.13 -2.62 -0.65
CA PHE A 5 -0.53 -2.91 0.64
C PHE A 5 -0.71 -1.71 1.57
N VAL A 6 -1.01 -1.96 2.83
CA VAL A 6 -1.30 -0.94 3.84
C VAL A 6 -0.12 -0.83 4.81
N CYS A 7 0.37 0.41 4.99
CA CYS A 7 1.27 0.78 6.08
C CYS A 7 0.69 2.04 6.73
N CYS A 8 -0.12 1.83 7.76
CA CYS A 8 -0.87 2.90 8.44
C CYS A 8 -0.30 3.16 9.83
N ARG A 9 -0.05 4.43 10.18
CA ARG A 9 0.44 4.84 11.51
C ARG A 9 -0.24 6.15 11.93
N ASP A 10 -0.10 6.54 13.19
CA ASP A 10 -0.74 7.77 13.69
C ASP A 10 -0.23 9.04 13.00
N THR A 11 1.01 9.03 12.49
CA THR A 11 1.57 10.14 11.73
C THR A 11 2.14 9.70 10.38
N GLU A 12 2.10 10.59 9.39
CA GLU A 12 2.70 10.35 8.07
C GLU A 12 4.19 10.01 8.18
N LYS A 13 4.91 10.72 9.06
CA LYS A 13 6.32 10.49 9.30
C LYS A 13 6.60 9.06 9.78
N GLU A 14 5.78 8.53 10.69
CA GLU A 14 5.93 7.15 11.19
C GLU A 14 5.60 6.13 10.12
N ALA A 15 4.53 6.35 9.34
CA ALA A 15 4.15 5.47 8.24
C ALA A 15 5.26 5.40 7.18
N GLN A 16 5.82 6.55 6.79
CA GLN A 16 6.94 6.60 5.84
C GLN A 16 8.21 5.99 6.41
N ALA A 17 8.52 6.21 7.70
CA ALA A 17 9.68 5.59 8.33
C ALA A 17 9.53 4.06 8.45
N ALA A 18 8.31 3.55 8.66
CA ALA A 18 8.03 2.12 8.66
C ALA A 18 8.17 1.51 7.26
N TYR A 19 7.59 2.16 6.25
CA TYR A 19 7.74 1.77 4.85
C TYR A 19 9.22 1.76 4.42
N GLN A 20 9.95 2.83 4.72
CA GLN A 20 11.36 2.93 4.36
C GLN A 20 12.22 1.86 5.06
N ARG A 21 11.93 1.53 6.33
CA ARG A 21 12.63 0.43 7.02
C ARG A 21 12.47 -0.92 6.31
N VAL A 22 11.30 -1.19 5.74
CA VAL A 22 11.06 -2.43 4.98
C VAL A 22 11.81 -2.39 3.66
N VAL A 23 11.79 -1.25 2.96
CA VAL A 23 12.53 -1.04 1.71
C VAL A 23 14.04 -1.18 1.92
N ASP A 24 14.58 -0.60 2.99
CA ASP A 24 16.01 -0.64 3.34
C ASP A 24 16.47 -2.07 3.70
N ALA A 25 15.58 -2.88 4.28
CA ALA A 25 15.83 -4.28 4.61
C ALA A 25 15.54 -5.25 3.45
N GLY A 26 15.05 -4.75 2.31
CA GLY A 26 14.60 -5.55 1.18
C GLY A 26 15.73 -6.22 0.41
N ASP A 27 15.44 -7.38 -0.17
CA ASP A 27 16.33 -8.05 -1.12
C ASP A 27 16.15 -7.44 -2.53
N TRP A 28 17.03 -6.50 -2.85
CA TRP A 28 17.03 -5.80 -4.13
C TRP A 28 17.42 -6.70 -5.30
N GLU A 29 18.28 -7.70 -5.10
CA GLU A 29 18.66 -8.64 -6.15
C GLU A 29 17.46 -9.50 -6.54
N ALA A 30 16.76 -10.08 -5.56
CA ALA A 30 15.53 -10.83 -5.80
C ALA A 30 14.45 -9.96 -6.46
N THR A 31 14.32 -8.71 -6.02
CA THR A 31 13.38 -7.73 -6.59
C THR A 31 13.67 -7.44 -8.05
N HIS A 32 14.94 -7.17 -8.39
CA HIS A 32 15.35 -6.97 -9.79
C HIS A 32 15.09 -8.21 -10.65
N ASN A 33 15.36 -9.41 -10.14
CA ASN A 33 15.08 -10.65 -10.84
C ASN A 33 13.59 -10.82 -11.17
N ILE A 34 12.70 -10.51 -10.22
CA ILE A 34 11.25 -10.54 -10.42
C ILE A 34 10.77 -9.48 -11.39
N MET A 35 11.26 -8.24 -11.26
CA MET A 35 10.88 -7.16 -12.17
C MET A 35 11.30 -7.47 -13.61
N ARG A 36 12.49 -8.05 -13.79
CA ARG A 36 12.97 -8.55 -15.08
C ARG A 36 12.07 -9.64 -15.64
N LEU A 37 11.72 -10.63 -14.82
CA LEU A 37 10.84 -11.73 -15.22
C LEU A 37 9.47 -11.24 -15.66
N LEU A 38 8.92 -10.22 -14.98
CA LEU A 38 7.64 -9.61 -15.31
C LEU A 38 7.70 -8.62 -16.47
N GLY A 39 8.88 -8.40 -17.07
CA GLY A 39 9.06 -7.49 -18.21
C GLY A 39 8.91 -6.01 -17.84
N ILE A 40 9.12 -5.65 -16.57
CA ILE A 40 9.01 -4.27 -16.05
C ILE A 40 10.28 -3.46 -16.33
N GLU A 41 11.31 -4.07 -16.93
CA GLU A 41 12.52 -3.41 -17.45
C GLU A 41 12.22 -2.65 -18.75
N SER A 42 11.55 -1.50 -18.67
CA SER A 42 11.55 -0.52 -19.76
C SER A 42 12.71 0.46 -19.55
N GLY A 43 13.73 0.40 -20.42
CA GLY A 43 14.99 1.13 -20.29
C GLY A 43 14.90 2.66 -20.48
N SER A 44 13.85 3.32 -19.98
CA SER A 44 13.65 4.76 -20.16
C SER A 44 13.39 5.56 -18.88
N PHE A 45 13.24 4.96 -17.69
CA PHE A 45 13.06 5.74 -16.45
C PHE A 45 13.58 5.01 -15.20
N ASP A 46 14.86 5.20 -14.85
CA ASP A 46 15.50 4.58 -13.68
C ASP A 46 14.77 4.88 -12.35
N GLU A 47 14.23 6.09 -12.19
CA GLU A 47 13.46 6.47 -10.99
C GLU A 47 12.12 5.73 -10.89
N GLN A 48 11.44 5.52 -12.03
CA GLN A 48 10.18 4.76 -12.04
C GLN A 48 10.43 3.29 -11.74
N ILE A 49 11.52 2.72 -12.25
CA ILE A 49 11.97 1.36 -11.94
C ILE A 49 12.24 1.25 -10.44
N ARG A 50 12.98 2.19 -9.84
CA ARG A 50 13.26 2.17 -8.40
C ARG A 50 11.98 2.22 -7.57
N ASN A 51 11.07 3.15 -7.88
CA ASN A 51 9.79 3.29 -7.19
C ASN A 51 8.92 2.02 -7.33
N PHE A 52 8.98 1.34 -8.47
CA PHE A 52 8.32 0.03 -8.63
C PHE A 52 8.98 -1.05 -7.78
N GLY A 53 10.30 -1.10 -7.74
CA GLY A 53 11.06 -2.05 -6.92
C GLY A 53 10.72 -1.93 -5.42
N GLU A 54 10.62 -0.70 -4.90
CA GLU A 54 10.21 -0.50 -3.51
C GLU A 54 8.82 -1.08 -3.22
N ARG A 55 7.87 -0.95 -4.16
CA ARG A 55 6.53 -1.55 -4.04
C ARG A 55 6.57 -3.07 -4.08
N PHE A 56 7.48 -3.67 -4.85
CA PHE A 56 7.68 -5.12 -4.85
C PHE A 56 8.22 -5.61 -3.53
N ILE A 57 9.20 -4.90 -2.95
CA ILE A 57 9.75 -5.21 -1.62
C ILE A 57 8.66 -5.13 -0.55
N ALA A 58 7.91 -4.04 -0.51
CA ALA A 58 6.97 -3.79 0.59
C ALA A 58 5.64 -4.55 0.46
N GLY A 59 5.20 -4.84 -0.76
CA GLY A 59 3.82 -5.29 -0.97
C GLY A 59 3.57 -5.95 -2.32
N TRP A 60 4.58 -6.57 -2.94
CA TRP A 60 4.43 -7.30 -4.21
C TRP A 60 3.84 -6.48 -5.36
N GLY A 61 4.24 -5.20 -5.45
CA GLY A 61 3.83 -4.30 -6.54
C GLY A 61 2.43 -3.71 -6.37
N GLY A 62 1.76 -3.96 -5.23
CA GLY A 62 0.47 -3.39 -4.91
C GLY A 62 0.49 -1.87 -4.80
N TYR A 63 -0.70 -1.26 -4.91
CA TYR A 63 -0.83 0.18 -4.72
C TYR A 63 -0.42 0.57 -3.29
N PRO A 64 0.48 1.57 -3.13
CA PRO A 64 1.01 1.94 -1.81
C PRO A 64 0.01 2.78 -1.01
N LEU A 65 -0.66 2.13 -0.05
CA LEU A 65 -1.49 2.78 0.95
C LEU A 65 -0.63 3.04 2.20
N VAL A 66 0.24 4.04 2.11
CA VAL A 66 1.15 4.47 3.18
C VAL A 66 0.72 5.85 3.69
N GLY A 67 0.45 5.99 4.99
CA GLY A 67 0.05 7.28 5.58
C GLY A 67 -0.68 7.16 6.92
N THR A 68 -1.35 8.25 7.32
CA THR A 68 -2.31 8.27 8.45
C THR A 68 -3.64 7.62 8.07
N PRO A 69 -4.50 7.24 9.03
CA PRO A 69 -5.82 6.68 8.73
C PRO A 69 -6.63 7.50 7.71
N GLU A 70 -6.62 8.82 7.84
CA GLU A 70 -7.28 9.75 6.93
C GLU A 70 -6.65 9.73 5.55
N GLN A 71 -5.31 9.75 5.47
CA GLN A 71 -4.60 9.64 4.18
C GLN A 71 -4.85 8.30 3.49
N ILE A 72 -5.01 7.21 4.24
CA ILE A 72 -5.40 5.91 3.68
C ILE A 72 -6.80 6.00 3.06
N VAL A 73 -7.77 6.59 3.77
CA VAL A 73 -9.13 6.80 3.26
C VAL A 73 -9.11 7.69 2.01
N ASP A 74 -8.36 8.80 2.01
CA ASP A 74 -8.23 9.69 0.85
C ASP A 74 -7.67 8.96 -0.38
N LYS A 75 -6.66 8.09 -0.19
CA LYS A 75 -6.11 7.27 -1.28
C LYS A 75 -7.11 6.23 -1.77
N MET A 76 -7.89 5.61 -0.88
CA MET A 76 -8.95 4.68 -1.26
C MET A 76 -10.09 5.39 -1.98
N GLN A 77 -10.43 6.62 -1.60
CA GLN A 77 -11.38 7.47 -2.32
C GLN A 77 -10.88 7.75 -3.73
N ALA A 78 -9.61 8.15 -3.90
CA ALA A 78 -9.04 8.38 -5.23
C ALA A 78 -9.07 7.12 -6.13
N LEU A 79 -8.87 5.93 -5.54
CA LEU A 79 -9.04 4.67 -6.26
C LEU A 79 -10.52 4.43 -6.64
N ASN A 80 -11.46 4.69 -5.73
CA ASN A 80 -12.89 4.58 -6.00
C ASN A 80 -13.34 5.52 -7.12
N ASP A 81 -12.91 6.78 -7.07
CA ASP A 81 -13.18 7.81 -8.09
C ASP A 81 -12.64 7.41 -9.47
N SER A 82 -11.59 6.59 -9.51
CA SER A 82 -11.04 6.03 -10.75
C SER A 82 -11.77 4.76 -11.26
N GLY A 83 -12.83 4.34 -10.58
CA GLY A 83 -13.63 3.16 -10.92
C GLY A 83 -13.20 1.86 -10.24
N VAL A 84 -12.33 1.92 -9.23
CA VAL A 84 -11.95 0.73 -8.46
C VAL A 84 -12.95 0.50 -7.32
N GLU A 85 -13.83 -0.48 -7.50
CA GLU A 85 -14.91 -0.79 -6.54
C GLU A 85 -14.52 -1.80 -5.46
N GLY A 86 -13.27 -2.31 -5.46
CA GLY A 86 -12.83 -3.30 -4.48
C GLY A 86 -11.33 -3.51 -4.47
N LEU A 87 -10.80 -3.77 -3.27
CA LEU A 87 -9.38 -3.95 -2.99
C LEU A 87 -9.12 -5.26 -2.25
N ILE A 88 -8.11 -5.99 -2.72
CA ILE A 88 -7.42 -7.01 -1.93
C ILE A 88 -6.29 -6.28 -1.17
N LEU A 89 -6.26 -6.44 0.15
CA LEU A 89 -5.31 -5.72 1.01
C LEU A 89 -4.30 -6.68 1.64
N THR A 90 -3.07 -6.20 1.81
CA THR A 90 -1.98 -6.86 2.53
C THR A 90 -1.32 -5.91 3.52
N TRP A 91 -0.58 -6.48 4.47
CA TRP A 91 0.05 -5.78 5.59
C TRP A 91 1.47 -6.29 5.80
N LEU A 92 2.27 -5.49 6.52
CA LEU A 92 3.63 -5.85 6.94
C LEU A 92 3.59 -6.81 8.13
N ASP A 93 2.72 -6.51 9.10
CA ASP A 93 2.43 -7.37 10.24
C ASP A 93 0.92 -7.52 10.38
N TYR A 94 0.40 -8.68 9.98
CA TYR A 94 -1.03 -8.95 10.00
C TYR A 94 -1.62 -8.95 11.40
N HIS A 95 -0.85 -9.29 12.44
CA HIS A 95 -1.39 -9.40 13.78
C HIS A 95 -1.73 -8.01 14.33
N GLU A 96 -0.79 -7.09 14.26
CA GLU A 96 -0.97 -5.73 14.79
C GLU A 96 -1.76 -4.83 13.82
N GLU A 97 -1.48 -4.93 12.51
CA GLU A 97 -2.00 -3.95 11.55
C GLU A 97 -3.44 -4.23 11.13
N LEU A 98 -3.93 -5.47 11.23
CA LEU A 98 -5.35 -5.76 11.02
C LEU A 98 -6.22 -5.15 12.12
N GLU A 99 -5.81 -5.29 13.38
CA GLU A 99 -6.53 -4.70 14.52
C GLU A 99 -6.51 -3.17 14.41
N TYR A 100 -5.32 -2.58 14.19
CA TYR A 100 -5.20 -1.13 14.00
C TYR A 100 -6.04 -0.62 12.82
N PHE A 101 -6.04 -1.32 11.68
CA PHE A 101 -6.85 -0.94 10.53
C PHE A 101 -8.35 -1.04 10.83
N GLY A 102 -8.76 -2.10 11.55
CA GLY A 102 -10.12 -2.30 12.02
C GLY A 102 -10.60 -1.15 12.90
N ASP A 103 -9.78 -0.72 13.84
CA ASP A 103 -10.14 0.31 14.82
C ASP A 103 -10.03 1.73 14.27
N ARG A 104 -9.04 2.00 13.41
CA ARG A 104 -8.68 3.36 13.02
C ARG A 104 -9.11 3.73 11.60
N VAL A 105 -9.20 2.78 10.68
CA VAL A 105 -9.47 3.05 9.26
C VAL A 105 -10.88 2.64 8.84
N LEU A 106 -11.36 1.46 9.23
CA LEU A 106 -12.70 1.00 8.85
C LEU A 106 -13.83 1.99 9.24
N PRO A 107 -13.82 2.62 10.43
CA PRO A 107 -14.85 3.61 10.78
C PRO A 107 -14.82 4.84 9.86
N LEU A 108 -13.63 5.26 9.43
CA LEU A 108 -13.48 6.39 8.51
C LEU A 108 -13.96 6.04 7.10
N LEU A 109 -13.72 4.82 6.63
CA LEU A 109 -14.26 4.33 5.35
C LEU A 109 -15.79 4.29 5.36
N ASN A 110 -16.41 3.92 6.49
CA ASN A 110 -17.86 3.98 6.65
C ASN A 110 -18.36 5.43 6.59
N GLN A 111 -17.69 6.37 7.29
CA GLN A 111 -18.04 7.79 7.27
C GLN A 111 -17.91 8.40 5.86
N ALA A 112 -16.90 7.98 5.10
CA ALA A 112 -16.68 8.41 3.72
C ALA A 112 -17.66 7.75 2.71
N GLY A 113 -18.48 6.78 3.13
CA GLY A 113 -19.38 6.05 2.23
C GLY A 113 -18.67 5.06 1.31
N LEU A 114 -17.39 4.77 1.55
CA LEU A 114 -16.59 3.78 0.81
C LEU A 114 -16.82 2.34 1.28
N ARG A 115 -17.55 2.18 2.40
CA ARG A 115 -17.89 0.88 2.97
C ARG A 115 -19.27 0.95 3.63
N GLU A 116 -20.07 -0.09 3.43
CA GLU A 116 -21.29 -0.28 4.20
C GLU A 116 -20.97 -0.89 5.57
N SER A 117 -21.60 -0.36 6.62
CA SER A 117 -21.55 -0.99 7.93
C SER A 117 -22.31 -2.32 7.85
N LEU A 118 -21.60 -3.42 8.00
CA LEU A 118 -22.24 -4.72 8.21
C LEU A 118 -22.88 -4.67 9.60
N ILE A 119 -24.21 -4.77 9.59
CA ILE A 119 -25.12 -4.74 10.74
C ILE A 119 -24.70 -5.77 11.79
#